data_AF-A0AAV5XB26-F1
#
_entry.id   AF-A0AAV5XB26-F1
#
_cell.length_a   1.000
_cell.length_b   1.000
_cell.length_c   1.000
_cell.angle_alpha   90.00
_cell.angle_beta   90.00
_cell.angle_gamma   90.00
#
_symmetry.space_group_name_H-M   'P 1'
#
loop_
_entity.id
_entity.type
_entity.pdbx_description
1 polymer ?
#
loop_
_entity_poly.entity_id
_entity_poly.type
_entity_poly.pdbx_seq_one_letter_code
_entity_poly.pdbx_strand_id
1 'polypeptide(L)'
;RRLRDADLPMVALAGPADGSVVEALLGVGVLAEDRVVRDWPLPEIAALLSLARALVGNDSGPTHLAAAVGCPTVALFGPTDPAVWAPVGSRVRVVAGRPGGGPWADADQVEAALRALLAFSGAEAATETTPAAVGQAWP
;
A
#
# COMPACT_ATOMS: atom_id res chain seq x y z
N ARG A 1 -17.65 -1.72 -1.11
CA ARG A 1 -18.65 -1.70 0.00
C ARG A 1 -17.99 -1.98 1.33
N ARG A 2 -17.25 -3.08 1.46
CA ARG A 2 -16.65 -3.56 2.73
C ARG A 2 -15.72 -2.58 3.48
N LEU A 3 -15.01 -1.68 2.79
CA LEU A 3 -14.19 -0.63 3.44
C LEU A 3 -14.96 0.64 3.79
N ARG A 4 -16.10 0.92 3.11
CA ARG A 4 -16.98 2.04 3.48
C ARG A 4 -17.65 1.79 4.82
N ASP A 5 -17.93 0.53 5.13
CA ASP A 5 -18.51 0.13 6.41
C ASP A 5 -17.53 0.33 7.60
N ALA A 6 -16.24 0.57 7.31
CA ALA A 6 -15.22 0.88 8.31
C ALA A 6 -15.01 2.39 8.53
N ASP A 7 -15.79 3.26 7.85
CA ASP A 7 -15.73 4.73 7.91
C ASP A 7 -14.32 5.34 7.69
N LEU A 8 -13.46 4.64 6.94
CA LEU A 8 -12.13 5.14 6.60
C LEU A 8 -12.17 5.92 5.28
N PRO A 9 -11.60 7.14 5.23
CA PRO A 9 -11.49 7.88 3.98
C PRO A 9 -10.55 7.13 3.02
N MET A 10 -11.06 6.84 1.82
CA MET A 10 -10.29 6.24 0.73
C MET A 10 -9.76 7.33 -0.20
N VAL A 11 -8.47 7.26 -0.52
CA VAL A 11 -7.80 8.09 -1.53
C VAL A 11 -7.24 7.14 -2.59
N ALA A 12 -7.39 7.50 -3.86
CA ALA A 12 -6.79 6.78 -4.98
C ALA A 12 -5.54 7.51 -5.48
N LEU A 13 -4.41 6.81 -5.53
CA LEU A 13 -3.24 7.22 -6.27
C LEU A 13 -3.39 6.65 -7.69
N ALA A 14 -3.58 7.51 -8.68
CA ALA A 14 -3.82 7.09 -10.06
C ALA A 14 -2.67 7.52 -10.96
N GLY A 15 -2.10 6.54 -11.68
CA GLY A 15 -1.16 6.76 -12.76
C GLY A 15 -1.85 6.95 -14.12
N PRO A 16 -1.08 7.22 -15.19
CA PRO A 16 -1.61 7.51 -16.53
C PRO A 16 -2.47 6.39 -17.14
N ALA A 17 -2.30 5.15 -16.69
CA ALA A 17 -3.03 3.98 -17.19
C ALA A 17 -4.31 3.66 -16.40
N ASP A 18 -4.57 4.34 -15.28
CA ASP A 18 -5.64 3.97 -14.34
C ASP A 18 -6.99 4.64 -14.65
N GLY A 19 -7.07 5.43 -15.74
CA GLY A 19 -8.24 6.26 -16.07
C GLY A 19 -9.56 5.51 -16.06
N SER A 20 -9.64 4.37 -16.76
CA SER A 20 -10.89 3.59 -16.86
C SER A 20 -11.35 3.01 -15.51
N VAL A 21 -10.41 2.61 -14.65
CA VAL A 21 -10.70 2.07 -13.32
C VAL A 21 -11.19 3.20 -12.40
N VAL A 22 -10.52 4.35 -12.43
CA VAL A 22 -10.89 5.53 -11.66
C VAL A 22 -12.27 6.03 -12.07
N GLU A 23 -12.53 6.17 -13.37
CA GLU A 23 -13.84 6.57 -13.91
C GLU A 23 -14.95 5.62 -13.46
N ALA A 24 -14.72 4.31 -13.51
CA ALA A 24 -15.68 3.33 -13.03
C ALA A 24 -15.97 3.51 -11.53
N LEU A 25 -14.94 3.69 -10.69
CA LEU A 25 -15.07 3.87 -9.24
C LEU A 25 -15.80 5.18 -8.88
N LEU A 26 -15.57 6.25 -9.64
CA LEU A 26 -16.30 7.51 -9.52
C LEU A 26 -17.76 7.35 -9.95
N GLY A 27 -18.01 6.69 -11.09
CA GLY A 27 -19.35 6.48 -11.64
C GLY A 27 -20.26 5.66 -10.73
N VAL A 28 -19.72 4.73 -9.95
CA VAL A 28 -20.47 3.98 -8.92
C VAL A 28 -20.40 4.60 -7.51
N GLY A 29 -19.83 5.80 -7.39
CA GLY A 29 -19.71 6.55 -6.14
C GLY A 29 -18.91 5.83 -5.06
N VAL A 30 -17.94 4.99 -5.43
CA VAL A 30 -16.97 4.39 -4.48
C VAL A 30 -15.93 5.42 -4.06
N LEU A 31 -15.48 6.23 -5.02
CA LEU A 31 -14.57 7.36 -4.83
C LEU A 31 -15.27 8.68 -5.14
N ALA A 32 -14.71 9.76 -4.63
CA ALA A 32 -15.07 11.12 -4.99
C ALA A 32 -13.88 11.77 -5.72
N GLU A 33 -14.13 12.72 -6.62
CA GLU A 33 -13.10 13.31 -7.48
C GLU A 33 -12.00 14.02 -6.69
N ASP A 34 -12.36 14.68 -5.59
CA ASP A 34 -11.44 15.35 -4.67
C ASP A 34 -10.53 14.39 -3.88
N ARG A 35 -10.74 13.07 -4.02
CA ARG A 35 -9.94 12.01 -3.39
C ARG A 35 -9.12 11.21 -4.39
N VAL A 36 -8.92 11.73 -5.60
CA VAL A 36 -8.06 11.12 -6.59
C VAL A 36 -6.82 11.99 -6.81
N VAL A 37 -5.67 11.43 -6.45
CA VAL A 37 -4.35 12.05 -6.61
C VAL A 37 -3.77 11.63 -7.96
N ARG A 38 -3.41 12.61 -8.78
CA ARG A 38 -2.84 12.43 -10.12
C ARG A 38 -1.67 13.39 -10.31
N ASP A 39 -0.61 12.92 -10.95
CA ASP A 39 0.55 13.73 -11.35
C ASP A 39 1.23 14.53 -10.22
N TRP A 40 1.06 14.09 -8.97
CA TRP A 40 1.76 14.70 -7.84
C TRP A 40 3.26 14.35 -7.89
N PRO A 41 4.14 15.27 -7.49
CA PRO A 41 5.55 14.98 -7.28
C PRO A 41 5.73 13.82 -6.28
N LEU A 42 6.73 12.96 -6.54
CA LEU A 42 7.02 11.82 -5.65
C LEU A 42 7.21 12.20 -4.17
N PRO A 43 7.86 13.32 -3.80
CA PRO A 43 7.94 13.73 -2.40
C PRO A 43 6.59 14.01 -1.73
N GLU A 44 5.61 14.53 -2.49
CA GLU A 44 4.26 14.80 -1.97
C GLU A 44 3.48 13.50 -1.80
N ILE A 45 3.62 12.57 -2.74
CA ILE A 45 3.07 11.21 -2.61
C ILE A 45 3.69 10.51 -1.38
N ALA A 46 5.00 10.61 -1.18
CA ALA A 46 5.69 10.07 -0.01
C ALA A 46 5.16 10.65 1.31
N ALA A 47 4.95 11.96 1.36
CA ALA A 47 4.38 12.65 2.53
C ALA A 47 2.93 12.24 2.80
N LEU A 48 2.11 12.06 1.75
CA LEU A 48 0.76 11.53 1.89
C LEU A 48 0.77 10.08 2.44
N LEU A 49 1.65 9.25 1.90
CA LEU A 49 1.77 7.84 2.29
C LEU A 49 2.27 7.66 3.72
N SER A 50 3.16 8.52 4.22
CA SER A 50 3.65 8.45 5.61
C SER A 50 2.55 8.74 6.64
N LEU A 51 1.47 9.40 6.24
CA LEU A 51 0.29 9.68 7.07
C LEU A 51 -0.83 8.65 6.88
N ALA A 52 -0.74 7.77 5.88
CA ALA A 52 -1.77 6.81 5.57
C ALA A 52 -1.83 5.68 6.62
N ARG A 53 -3.03 5.26 7.00
CA ARG A 53 -3.22 4.12 7.91
C ARG A 53 -2.83 2.79 7.27
N ALA A 54 -3.00 2.69 5.96
CA ALA A 54 -2.52 1.59 5.14
C ALA A 54 -2.59 1.97 3.65
N LEU A 55 -1.78 1.30 2.83
CA LEU A 55 -1.89 1.27 1.37
C LEU A 55 -2.21 -0.15 0.90
N VAL A 56 -3.06 -0.27 -0.11
CA VAL A 56 -3.23 -1.49 -0.91
C VAL A 56 -2.85 -1.15 -2.34
N GLY A 57 -1.84 -1.83 -2.89
CA GLY A 57 -1.34 -1.55 -4.23
C GLY A 57 -0.76 -2.79 -4.89
N ASN A 58 -0.72 -2.80 -6.21
CA ASN A 58 -0.02 -3.81 -6.99
C ASN A 58 1.51 -3.65 -6.89
N ASP A 59 2.25 -4.57 -7.48
CA ASP A 59 3.70 -4.45 -7.69
C ASP A 59 4.02 -3.24 -8.60
N SER A 60 4.19 -2.06 -7.99
CA SER A 60 4.40 -0.77 -8.66
C SER A 60 5.16 0.22 -7.77
N GLY A 61 5.71 1.28 -8.38
CA GLY A 61 6.51 2.30 -7.70
C GLY A 61 5.86 2.88 -6.43
N PRO A 62 4.58 3.31 -6.44
CA PRO A 62 3.90 3.82 -5.24
C PRO A 62 3.83 2.81 -4.08
N THR A 63 3.69 1.51 -4.36
CA THR A 63 3.67 0.45 -3.34
C THR A 63 5.05 0.30 -2.69
N HIS A 64 6.12 0.37 -3.48
CA HIS A 64 7.49 0.40 -2.97
C HIS A 64 7.79 1.66 -2.15
N LEU A 65 7.32 2.81 -2.63
CA LEU A 65 7.46 4.08 -1.92
C LEU A 65 6.72 4.05 -0.57
N ALA A 66 5.52 3.49 -0.53
CA ALA A 66 4.74 3.34 0.70
C ALA A 66 5.49 2.51 1.75
N ALA A 67 6.06 1.38 1.33
CA ALA A 67 6.87 0.54 2.21
C ALA A 67 8.11 1.29 2.73
N ALA A 68 8.79 2.03 1.86
CA ALA A 68 9.99 2.80 2.20
C ALA A 68 9.72 3.91 3.23
N VAL A 69 8.54 4.55 3.19
CA VAL A 69 8.15 5.57 4.17
C VAL A 69 7.46 5.01 5.43
N GLY A 70 7.43 3.68 5.58
CA GLY A 70 6.87 3.02 6.75
C GLY A 70 5.34 2.89 6.77
N CYS A 71 4.66 3.18 5.66
CA CYS A 71 3.22 2.99 5.53
C CYS A 71 2.89 1.48 5.61
N PRO A 72 1.92 1.06 6.45
CA PRO A 72 1.44 -0.32 6.45
C PRO A 72 0.93 -0.70 5.05
N THR A 73 1.54 -1.67 4.40
CA THR A 73 1.36 -1.88 2.96
C THR A 73 0.92 -3.31 2.65
N VAL A 74 -0.24 -3.47 2.02
CA VAL A 74 -0.64 -4.70 1.34
C VAL A 74 -0.15 -4.63 -0.11
N ALA A 75 0.85 -5.44 -0.43
CA ALA A 75 1.40 -5.52 -1.78
C ALA A 75 0.80 -6.71 -2.54
N LEU A 76 0.07 -6.43 -3.61
CA LEU A 76 -0.62 -7.42 -4.43
C LEU A 76 0.30 -7.92 -5.55
N PHE A 77 0.54 -9.22 -5.55
CA PHE A 77 1.33 -9.90 -6.56
C PHE A 77 0.45 -10.85 -7.38
N GLY A 78 0.61 -10.77 -8.69
CA GLY A 78 0.04 -11.71 -9.66
C GLY A 78 1.17 -12.43 -10.39
N PRO A 79 1.42 -12.13 -11.67
CA PRO A 79 2.39 -12.86 -12.48
C PRO A 79 3.86 -12.58 -12.12
N THR A 80 4.14 -11.49 -11.39
CA THR A 80 5.50 -11.16 -10.94
C THR A 80 5.88 -11.94 -9.68
N ASP A 81 7.16 -12.29 -9.56
CA ASP A 81 7.68 -13.06 -8.42
C ASP A 81 7.96 -12.14 -7.22
N PRO A 82 7.22 -12.28 -6.09
CA PRO A 82 7.48 -11.49 -4.90
C PRO A 82 8.83 -11.79 -4.25
N ALA A 83 9.46 -12.93 -4.51
CA ALA A 83 10.81 -13.20 -4.01
C ALA A 83 11.86 -12.27 -4.60
N VAL A 84 11.57 -11.66 -5.77
CA VAL A 84 12.44 -10.71 -6.46
C VAL A 84 12.00 -9.27 -6.20
N TRP A 85 10.70 -9.02 -6.21
CA TRP A 85 10.15 -7.66 -6.30
C TRP A 85 9.34 -7.21 -5.08
N ALA A 86 9.24 -8.00 -4.01
CA ALA A 86 8.51 -7.56 -2.82
C ALA A 86 9.09 -6.24 -2.25
N PRO A 87 8.22 -5.27 -1.89
CA PRO A 87 8.66 -4.06 -1.23
C PRO A 87 9.39 -4.35 0.07
N VAL A 88 10.49 -3.63 0.30
CA VAL A 88 11.26 -3.73 1.54
C VAL A 88 10.67 -2.76 2.57
N GLY A 89 10.15 -3.31 3.67
CA GLY A 89 9.63 -2.52 4.78
C GLY A 89 9.14 -3.39 5.94
N SER A 90 9.18 -2.87 7.16
CA SER A 90 8.81 -3.61 8.38
C SER A 90 7.32 -3.91 8.50
N ARG A 91 6.47 -3.23 7.72
CA ARG A 91 5.00 -3.32 7.77
C ARG A 91 4.40 -3.70 6.41
N VAL A 92 5.09 -4.55 5.66
CA VAL A 92 4.66 -5.05 4.35
C VAL A 92 4.01 -6.43 4.49
N ARG A 93 2.84 -6.61 3.88
CA ARG A 93 2.16 -7.89 3.72
C ARG A 93 1.99 -8.18 2.24
N VAL A 94 2.75 -9.14 1.73
CA VAL A 94 2.60 -9.64 0.37
C VAL A 94 1.38 -10.56 0.29
N VAL A 95 0.54 -10.35 -0.72
CA VAL A 95 -0.67 -11.13 -0.97
C VAL A 95 -0.70 -11.53 -2.44
N ALA A 96 -0.82 -12.83 -2.69
CA ALA A 96 -0.95 -13.42 -4.02
C ALA A 96 -1.95 -14.58 -3.98
N GLY A 97 -2.50 -14.98 -5.13
CA GLY A 97 -3.47 -16.08 -5.20
C GLY A 97 -2.85 -17.44 -4.82
N ARG A 98 -1.51 -17.57 -4.88
CA ARG A 98 -0.76 -18.73 -4.38
C ARG A 98 0.58 -18.29 -3.77
N PRO A 99 1.16 -19.09 -2.84
CA PRO A 99 2.51 -18.85 -2.34
C PRO A 99 3.53 -18.82 -3.48
N GLY A 100 4.42 -17.81 -3.49
CA GLY A 100 5.44 -17.64 -4.53
C GLY A 100 4.95 -16.96 -5.82
N GLY A 101 3.74 -16.38 -5.81
CA GLY A 101 3.16 -15.68 -6.98
C GLY A 101 2.16 -16.54 -7.76
N GLY A 102 1.69 -16.03 -8.90
CA GLY A 102 0.76 -16.72 -9.79
C GLY A 102 -0.53 -15.94 -10.06
N PRO A 103 -1.73 -16.53 -9.91
CA PRO A 103 -2.97 -15.77 -10.12
C PRO A 103 -3.11 -14.65 -9.08
N TRP A 104 -3.84 -13.60 -9.43
CA TRP A 104 -4.18 -12.54 -8.48
C TRP A 104 -4.93 -13.09 -7.27
N ALA A 105 -4.71 -12.46 -6.12
CA ALA A 105 -5.46 -12.75 -4.92
C ALA A 105 -6.93 -12.32 -5.08
N ASP A 106 -7.83 -13.02 -4.40
CA ASP A 106 -9.23 -12.62 -4.32
C ASP A 106 -9.44 -11.50 -3.29
N ALA A 107 -10.63 -10.90 -3.31
CA ALA A 107 -10.95 -9.77 -2.43
C ALA A 107 -10.97 -10.15 -0.94
N ASP A 108 -11.26 -11.41 -0.59
CA ASP A 108 -11.30 -11.87 0.80
C ASP A 108 -9.87 -11.97 1.37
N GLN A 109 -8.92 -12.46 0.58
CA GLN A 109 -7.50 -12.51 0.94
C GLN A 109 -6.95 -11.09 1.16
N VAL A 110 -7.26 -10.15 0.26
CA VAL A 110 -6.83 -8.75 0.37
C VAL A 110 -7.41 -8.09 1.62
N GLU A 111 -8.70 -8.29 1.87
CA GLU A 111 -9.37 -7.73 3.04
C GLU A 111 -8.81 -8.30 4.35
N ALA A 112 -8.56 -9.61 4.41
CA ALA A 112 -7.97 -10.24 5.60
C ALA A 112 -6.58 -9.67 5.90
N ALA A 113 -5.75 -9.49 4.88
CA ALA A 113 -4.42 -8.89 5.02
C ALA A 113 -4.49 -7.43 5.51
N LEU A 114 -5.38 -6.64 4.92
CA LEU A 114 -5.59 -5.24 5.31
C LEU A 114 -6.09 -5.14 6.76
N ARG A 115 -7.06 -5.96 7.16
CA ARG A 115 -7.56 -5.99 8.55
C ARG A 115 -6.46 -6.36 9.54
N ALA A 116 -5.61 -7.33 9.21
CA ALA A 116 -4.47 -7.71 10.05
C ALA A 116 -3.48 -6.55 10.25
N LEU A 117 -3.16 -5.80 9.18
CA LEU A 117 -2.30 -4.62 9.28
C LEU A 117 -2.93 -3.49 10.11
N LEU A 118 -4.24 -3.25 9.95
CA LEU A 118 -4.96 -2.20 10.68
C LEU A 118 -5.14 -2.52 12.16
N ALA A 119 -5.28 -3.80 12.52
CA ALA A 119 -5.37 -4.25 13.91
C ALA A 119 -4.06 -4.07 14.68
N PHE A 120 -2.92 -4.10 13.98
CA PHE A 120 -1.58 -3.90 14.57
C PHE A 120 -1.32 -2.44 14.99
N SER A 121 -2.24 -1.50 14.72
CA SER A 121 -2.08 -0.10 15.12
C SER A 121 -2.48 0.21 16.57
N GLY A 122 -2.75 -0.82 17.38
CA GLY A 122 -2.88 -0.71 18.84
C GLY A 122 -1.72 -1.41 19.54
N ALA A 123 -0.92 -0.65 20.30
CA ALA A 123 0.27 -1.03 21.07
C ALA A 123 1.60 -1.09 20.29
N GLU A 124 2.25 0.07 20.17
CA GLU A 124 3.57 0.33 20.76
C GLU A 124 3.88 1.84 20.66
N ALA A 125 3.57 2.55 21.74
CA ALA A 125 4.20 3.84 22.00
C ALA A 125 5.68 3.58 22.27
N ALA A 126 6.53 4.20 21.44
CA ALA A 126 7.92 4.54 21.71
C ALA A 126 8.66 3.65 22.73
N THR A 127 9.30 2.57 22.27
CA THR A 127 10.62 2.22 22.79
C THR A 127 11.64 2.77 21.82
N GLU A 128 12.22 3.89 22.23
CA GLU A 128 13.40 4.49 21.66
C GLU A 128 14.55 3.48 21.70
N THR A 129 14.77 2.78 20.61
CA THR A 129 16.05 2.12 20.32
C THR A 129 16.82 3.00 19.36
N THR A 130 17.79 3.73 19.91
CA THR A 130 18.86 4.39 19.17
C THR A 130 19.54 3.36 18.24
N PRO A 131 19.59 3.55 16.92
CA PRO A 131 20.43 2.73 16.07
C PRO A 131 21.89 3.15 16.28
N ALA A 132 22.74 2.18 16.66
CA ALA A 132 24.18 2.34 16.62
C ALA A 132 24.63 2.63 15.18
N ALA A 133 25.55 3.60 15.04
CA ALA A 133 26.11 3.99 13.76
C ALA A 133 26.82 2.82 13.06
N VAL A 134 26.38 2.51 11.84
CA VAL A 134 27.12 1.74 10.83
C VAL A 134 26.81 2.42 9.49
N GLY A 135 27.72 2.99 8.70
CA GLY A 135 29.16 2.76 8.62
C GLY A 135 29.50 1.88 7.42
N GLN A 136 29.07 2.22 6.19
CA GLN A 136 29.84 2.11 4.94
C GLN A 136 29.00 2.42 3.69
N ALA A 137 29.59 3.17 2.77
CA ALA A 137 29.10 3.47 1.44
C ALA A 137 29.15 2.21 0.54
N TRP A 138 28.16 2.08 -0.35
CA TRP A 138 28.10 1.05 -1.40
C TRP A 138 29.08 1.42 -2.55
N PRO A 139 29.70 0.43 -3.24
CA PRO A 139 30.71 0.64 -4.29
C PRO A 139 30.27 1.51 -5.47
#